data_AF-A0A1A8RVA9-F1
#
_entry.id   AF-A0A1A8RVA9-F1
#
_cell.length_a   1.000
_cell.length_b   1.000
_cell.length_c   1.000
_cell.angle_alpha   90.00
_cell.angle_beta   90.00
_cell.angle_gamma   90.00
#
_symmetry.space_group_name_H-M   'P 1'
#
loop_
_entity.id
_entity.type
_entity.pdbx_description
1 polymer ?
#
loop_
_entity_poly.entity_id
_entity_poly.type
_entity_poly.pdbx_seq_one_letter_code
_entity_poly.pdbx_strand_id
1 'polypeptide(L)'
;MAEDGLLGFVRPARRGHIRVPPRSEMLVWGRARRGPRGADYCALLDPTSETSKVGVARMLAIVRNGRILVRVCNPHPYSLSICRYKKLGKLYHIDEMDVHGPRGLSLSLEEDGAVEVALVDAAVHTEQCELPQKVKDLTNRPDLSEAQQELCALLQKWEKVFAKHDEDFGQTEAVKHQIHTGGAAPIRERYRPLPPLMYREHLDGVLQRMWQHGLKLRLDKCKLLQHEVKFLGHMVDQRG
;
A
#
# COMPACT_ATOMS: atom_id res chain seq x y z
N MET A 1 -3.56 9.83 -30.55
CA MET A 1 -4.37 9.49 -29.36
C MET A 1 -3.40 9.45 -28.20
N ALA A 2 -3.62 10.17 -27.11
CA ALA A 2 -2.60 10.32 -26.06
C ALA A 2 -2.39 9.00 -25.33
N GLU A 3 -1.14 8.53 -25.27
CA GLU A 3 -0.73 7.18 -24.85
C GLU A 3 -0.94 6.86 -23.35
N ASP A 4 -1.33 7.84 -22.52
CA ASP A 4 -1.36 7.70 -21.05
C ASP A 4 -2.77 7.63 -20.41
N GLY A 5 -3.85 7.47 -21.18
CA GLY A 5 -5.21 7.42 -20.63
C GLY A 5 -5.68 8.71 -19.91
N LEU A 6 -4.93 9.80 -20.01
CA LEU A 6 -5.21 11.09 -19.38
C LEU A 6 -6.43 11.77 -20.04
N LEU A 7 -7.47 12.02 -19.26
CA LEU A 7 -8.69 12.71 -19.70
C LEU A 7 -8.64 14.23 -19.48
N GLY A 8 -7.78 14.71 -18.58
CA GLY A 8 -7.58 16.13 -18.31
C GLY A 8 -7.48 16.44 -16.81
N PHE A 9 -7.96 17.63 -16.41
CA PHE A 9 -7.87 18.12 -15.02
C PHE A 9 -9.23 18.29 -14.36
N VAL A 10 -9.33 17.88 -13.10
CA VAL A 10 -10.49 18.13 -12.24
C VAL A 10 -10.38 19.51 -11.59
N ARG A 11 -11.49 20.25 -11.57
CA ARG A 11 -11.57 21.60 -10.95
C ARG A 11 -12.83 21.70 -10.09
N PRO A 12 -12.92 22.57 -9.09
CA PRO A 12 -14.13 22.76 -8.30
C PRO A 12 -15.37 23.03 -9.16
N ALA A 13 -16.48 22.36 -8.87
CA ALA A 13 -17.71 22.49 -9.64
C ALA A 13 -18.49 23.77 -9.30
N ARG A 14 -18.36 24.23 -8.05
CA ARG A 14 -18.97 25.47 -7.55
C ARG A 14 -18.31 26.69 -8.16
N ARG A 15 -19.11 27.75 -8.40
CA ARG A 15 -18.63 29.03 -8.92
C ARG A 15 -17.94 29.90 -7.86
N GLY A 16 -18.21 29.68 -6.57
CA GLY A 16 -17.59 30.40 -5.45
C GLY A 16 -16.35 29.72 -4.90
N HIS A 17 -15.65 30.41 -3.98
CA HIS A 17 -14.57 29.81 -3.21
C HIS A 17 -15.15 28.77 -2.24
N ILE A 18 -14.43 27.66 -2.06
CA ILE A 18 -14.80 26.61 -1.10
C ILE A 18 -13.90 26.75 0.11
N ARG A 19 -14.48 27.00 1.28
CA ARG A 19 -13.75 27.11 2.54
C ARG A 19 -13.61 25.72 3.15
N VAL A 20 -12.38 25.28 3.37
CA VAL A 20 -12.03 24.05 4.08
C VAL A 20 -11.64 24.43 5.51
N PRO A 21 -12.42 24.03 6.54
CA PRO A 21 -12.13 24.32 7.94
C PRO A 21 -10.75 23.81 8.38
N PRO A 22 -10.18 24.36 9.46
CA PRO A 22 -8.92 23.88 10.00
C PRO A 22 -9.01 22.41 10.44
N ARG A 23 -7.93 21.65 10.28
CA ARG A 23 -7.80 20.23 10.71
C ARG A 23 -9.02 19.38 10.33
N SER A 24 -9.48 19.51 9.10
CA SER A 24 -10.71 18.86 8.65
C SER A 24 -10.53 18.18 7.30
N GLU A 25 -11.41 17.22 7.05
CA GLU A 25 -11.57 16.57 5.76
C GLU A 25 -12.98 16.83 5.23
N MET A 26 -13.09 17.07 3.93
CA MET A 26 -14.34 17.40 3.27
C MET A 26 -14.43 16.75 1.88
N LEU A 27 -15.66 16.47 1.46
CA LEU A 27 -15.97 16.10 0.09
C LEU A 27 -16.36 17.35 -0.72
N VAL A 28 -15.72 17.51 -1.87
CA VAL A 28 -15.90 18.64 -2.77
C VAL A 28 -16.29 18.14 -4.15
N TRP A 29 -17.38 18.68 -4.71
CA TRP A 29 -17.73 18.40 -6.10
C TRP A 29 -16.69 18.98 -7.06
N GLY A 30 -16.09 18.13 -7.88
CA GLY A 30 -15.22 18.47 -9.00
C GLY A 30 -15.94 18.33 -10.35
N ARG A 31 -15.59 19.18 -11.32
CA ARG A 31 -15.91 19.03 -12.74
C ARG A 31 -14.81 18.23 -13.41
N ALA A 32 -15.23 17.21 -14.14
CA ALA A 32 -14.41 16.31 -14.94
C ALA A 32 -14.89 16.32 -16.39
N ARG A 33 -14.11 15.73 -17.30
CA ARG A 33 -14.55 15.49 -18.67
C ARG A 33 -15.76 14.53 -18.66
N ARG A 34 -16.75 14.76 -19.53
CA ARG A 34 -17.85 13.79 -19.69
C ARG A 34 -17.34 12.53 -20.39
N GLY A 35 -17.91 11.39 -20.02
CA GLY A 35 -17.59 10.12 -20.65
C GLY A 35 -18.07 10.08 -22.11
N PRO A 36 -17.57 9.12 -22.90
CA PRO A 36 -18.09 8.85 -24.24
C PRO A 36 -19.61 8.65 -24.19
N ARG A 37 -20.34 9.28 -25.11
CA ARG A 37 -21.82 9.21 -25.20
C ARG A 37 -22.58 9.61 -23.92
N GLY A 38 -21.92 10.32 -22.99
CA GLY A 38 -22.54 10.75 -21.73
C GLY A 38 -22.65 9.65 -20.67
N ALA A 39 -22.05 8.48 -20.90
CA ALA A 39 -22.01 7.41 -19.93
C ALA A 39 -21.18 7.78 -18.69
N ASP A 40 -21.53 7.16 -17.57
CA ASP A 40 -20.71 7.14 -16.37
C ASP A 40 -19.47 6.27 -16.63
N TYR A 41 -18.33 6.60 -16.02
CA TYR A 41 -17.09 5.84 -16.20
C TYR A 41 -16.24 5.87 -14.94
N CYS A 42 -15.43 4.83 -14.76
CA CYS A 42 -14.46 4.73 -13.67
C CYS A 42 -13.21 5.56 -13.98
N ALA A 43 -12.73 6.34 -13.00
CA ALA A 43 -11.59 7.22 -13.21
C ALA A 43 -10.70 7.32 -11.97
N LEU A 44 -9.39 7.39 -12.22
CA LEU A 44 -8.39 7.69 -11.19
C LEU A 44 -8.09 9.19 -11.18
N LEU A 45 -8.30 9.82 -10.02
CA LEU A 45 -7.84 11.17 -9.74
C LEU A 45 -6.48 11.10 -9.07
N ASP A 46 -5.48 11.67 -9.71
CA ASP A 46 -4.15 11.84 -9.15
C ASP A 46 -3.93 13.32 -8.76
N PRO A 47 -3.69 13.63 -7.47
CA PRO A 47 -3.55 15.01 -7.01
C PRO A 47 -2.39 15.69 -7.70
N THR A 48 -2.57 16.97 -8.05
CA THR A 48 -1.47 17.75 -8.63
C THR A 48 -0.50 18.15 -7.52
N SER A 49 0.78 17.81 -7.65
CA SER A 49 1.85 18.13 -6.68
C SER A 49 2.16 19.64 -6.55
N GLU A 50 1.49 20.49 -7.31
CA GLU A 50 1.76 21.93 -7.35
C GLU A 50 1.06 22.67 -6.19
N THR A 51 1.87 23.20 -5.27
CA THR A 51 1.67 24.43 -4.46
C THR A 51 0.39 24.57 -3.62
N SER A 52 -0.47 23.57 -3.55
CA SER A 52 -1.72 23.64 -2.79
C SER A 52 -1.48 23.37 -1.30
N LYS A 53 -1.76 24.36 -0.44
CA LYS A 53 -1.86 24.18 1.03
C LYS A 53 -2.94 23.17 1.45
N VAL A 54 -3.87 22.89 0.54
CA VAL A 54 -4.96 21.93 0.73
C VAL A 54 -4.56 20.61 0.08
N GLY A 55 -4.60 19.52 0.84
CA GLY A 55 -4.37 18.17 0.33
C GLY A 55 -5.58 17.66 -0.45
N VAL A 56 -5.33 17.02 -1.58
CA VAL A 56 -6.33 16.31 -2.38
C VAL A 56 -5.96 14.84 -2.36
N ALA A 57 -6.91 13.96 -2.06
CA ALA A 57 -6.65 12.53 -2.02
C ALA A 57 -6.50 11.98 -3.45
N ARG A 58 -5.50 11.11 -3.64
CA ARG A 58 -5.51 10.17 -4.77
C ARG A 58 -6.68 9.22 -4.59
N MET A 59 -7.53 9.11 -5.60
CA MET A 59 -8.79 8.36 -5.45
C MET A 59 -9.27 7.75 -6.76
N LEU A 60 -9.86 6.56 -6.65
CA LEU A 60 -10.63 5.93 -7.71
C LEU A 60 -12.11 6.23 -7.49
N ALA A 61 -12.80 6.78 -8.48
CA ALA A 61 -14.23 7.09 -8.37
C ALA A 61 -14.94 7.09 -9.73
N ILE A 62 -16.26 6.92 -9.65
CA ILE A 62 -17.15 7.00 -10.81
C ILE A 62 -17.43 8.47 -11.13
N VAL A 63 -17.17 8.87 -12.37
CA VAL A 63 -17.54 10.19 -12.88
C VAL A 63 -18.95 10.11 -13.45
N ARG A 64 -19.87 10.88 -12.88
CA ARG A 64 -21.27 10.94 -13.33
C ARG A 64 -21.58 12.27 -13.98
N ASN A 65 -22.05 12.27 -15.22
CA ASN A 65 -22.43 13.49 -15.94
C ASN A 65 -21.33 14.59 -15.95
N GLY A 66 -20.05 14.20 -15.90
CA GLY A 66 -18.90 15.13 -15.79
C GLY A 66 -18.68 15.73 -14.41
N ARG A 67 -19.19 15.07 -13.35
CA ARG A 67 -18.96 15.43 -11.95
C ARG A 67 -18.33 14.26 -11.20
N ILE A 68 -17.42 14.58 -10.28
CA ILE A 68 -16.72 13.63 -9.42
C ILE A 68 -16.70 14.19 -8.00
N LEU A 69 -16.89 13.35 -6.98
CA LEU A 69 -16.67 13.75 -5.59
C LEU A 69 -15.18 13.67 -5.32
N VAL A 70 -14.57 14.74 -4.83
CA VAL A 70 -13.14 14.82 -4.52
C VAL A 70 -12.97 14.93 -3.02
N ARG A 71 -12.15 14.05 -2.43
CA ARG A 71 -11.82 14.12 -1.01
C ARG A 71 -10.65 15.07 -0.79
N VAL A 72 -10.84 16.01 0.11
CA VAL A 72 -9.96 17.15 0.32
C VAL A 72 -9.68 17.28 1.80
N CYS A 73 -8.41 17.43 2.19
CA CYS A 73 -8.00 17.61 3.58
C CYS A 73 -7.28 18.95 3.79
N ASN A 74 -7.55 19.57 4.93
CA ASN A 74 -6.81 20.71 5.44
C ASN A 74 -6.04 20.28 6.70
N PRO A 75 -4.72 20.05 6.61
CA PRO A 75 -3.91 19.68 7.76
C PRO A 75 -3.57 20.89 8.66
N HIS A 76 -3.83 22.11 8.21
CA HIS A 76 -3.41 23.33 8.91
C HIS A 76 -4.44 23.78 9.97
N PRO A 77 -4.00 24.53 11.01
CA PRO A 77 -4.86 25.04 12.07
C PRO A 77 -5.70 26.28 11.68
N TYR A 78 -5.64 26.72 10.43
CA TYR A 78 -6.42 27.84 9.89
C TYR A 78 -7.23 27.40 8.66
N SER A 79 -8.34 28.09 8.38
CA SER A 79 -9.18 27.73 7.23
C SER A 79 -8.51 28.06 5.90
N LEU A 80 -8.59 27.14 4.94
CA LEU A 80 -8.07 27.32 3.58
C LEU A 80 -9.19 27.52 2.58
N SER A 81 -8.92 28.26 1.50
CA SER A 81 -9.88 28.48 0.42
C SER A 81 -9.41 27.81 -0.88
N ILE A 82 -10.33 27.11 -1.53
CA ILE A 82 -10.14 26.59 -2.88
C ILE A 82 -10.85 27.52 -3.85
N CYS A 83 -10.06 28.22 -4.67
CA CYS A 83 -10.58 29.16 -5.66
C CYS A 83 -11.17 28.46 -6.88
N ARG A 84 -12.03 29.19 -7.60
CA ARG A 84 -12.55 28.76 -8.90
C ARG A 84 -11.40 28.47 -9.86
N TYR A 85 -11.57 27.44 -10.69
CA TYR A 85 -10.59 26.97 -11.68
C TYR A 85 -9.29 26.35 -11.16
N LYS A 86 -9.06 26.33 -9.83
CA LYS A 86 -7.92 25.62 -9.26
C LYS A 86 -7.94 24.16 -9.70
N LYS A 87 -6.83 23.66 -10.22
CA LYS A 87 -6.67 22.25 -10.58
C LYS A 87 -6.55 21.45 -9.28
N LEU A 88 -7.44 20.48 -9.08
CA LEU A 88 -7.43 19.58 -7.93
C LEU A 88 -6.55 18.35 -8.21
N GLY A 89 -6.53 17.89 -9.45
CA GLY A 89 -5.78 16.71 -9.87
C GLY A 89 -5.91 16.43 -11.36
N LYS A 90 -5.07 15.53 -11.85
CA LYS A 90 -5.15 14.92 -13.18
C LYS A 90 -6.14 13.75 -13.12
N LEU A 91 -6.93 13.58 -14.15
CA LEU A 91 -7.95 12.53 -14.26
C LEU A 91 -7.57 11.54 -15.34
N TYR A 92 -7.56 10.26 -15.01
CA TYR A 92 -7.23 9.16 -15.91
C TYR A 92 -8.46 8.28 -16.09
N HIS A 93 -8.72 7.85 -17.32
CA HIS A 93 -9.69 6.80 -17.58
C HIS A 93 -9.11 5.47 -17.08
N ILE A 94 -9.91 4.68 -16.36
CA ILE A 94 -9.51 3.35 -15.89
C ILE A 94 -10.55 2.37 -16.38
N ASP A 95 -10.11 1.28 -17.03
CA ASP A 95 -11.01 0.17 -17.32
C ASP A 95 -11.38 -0.53 -16.01
N GLU A 96 -12.64 -0.91 -15.84
CA GLU A 96 -13.07 -1.63 -14.64
C GLU A 96 -12.31 -2.94 -14.46
N MET A 97 -11.81 -3.53 -15.56
CA MET A 97 -10.98 -4.74 -15.53
C MET A 97 -9.59 -4.51 -14.93
N ASP A 98 -9.08 -3.28 -14.98
CA ASP A 98 -7.78 -2.90 -14.40
C ASP A 98 -7.90 -2.55 -12.90
N VAL A 99 -9.12 -2.50 -12.36
CA VAL A 99 -9.36 -2.21 -10.94
C VAL A 99 -9.27 -3.50 -10.15
N HIS A 100 -8.07 -3.83 -9.68
CA HIS A 100 -7.90 -4.98 -8.83
C HIS A 100 -8.14 -4.62 -7.35
N GLY A 101 -9.14 -5.26 -6.75
CA GLY A 101 -9.31 -5.26 -5.29
C GLY A 101 -8.21 -6.09 -4.61
N PRO A 102 -8.02 -5.97 -3.29
CA PRO A 102 -6.99 -6.73 -2.57
C PRO A 102 -7.09 -8.24 -2.77
N ARG A 103 -8.28 -8.77 -3.11
CA ARG A 103 -8.52 -10.15 -3.54
C ARG A 103 -9.20 -10.14 -4.92
N GLY A 104 -8.48 -10.50 -5.97
CA GLY A 104 -9.02 -10.77 -7.30
C GLY A 104 -9.42 -12.24 -7.45
N LEU A 105 -10.36 -12.52 -8.36
CA LEU A 105 -10.67 -13.89 -8.79
C LEU A 105 -9.96 -14.13 -10.13
N SER A 106 -9.08 -15.13 -10.18
CA SER A 106 -8.52 -15.64 -11.43
C SER A 106 -9.34 -16.85 -11.85
N LEU A 107 -9.86 -16.79 -13.08
CA LEU A 107 -10.68 -17.85 -13.69
C LEU A 107 -9.87 -18.46 -14.83
N SER A 108 -9.42 -19.70 -14.67
CA SER A 108 -8.82 -20.51 -15.74
C SER A 108 -9.85 -21.52 -16.23
N LEU A 109 -10.06 -21.61 -17.55
CA LEU A 109 -10.79 -22.74 -18.13
C LEU A 109 -9.84 -23.93 -18.25
N GLU A 110 -10.19 -25.05 -17.65
CA GLU A 110 -9.54 -26.33 -17.90
C GLU A 110 -10.10 -27.01 -19.17
N GLU A 111 -9.32 -27.93 -19.74
CA GLU A 111 -9.66 -28.64 -20.99
C GLU A 111 -10.96 -29.46 -20.88
N ASP A 112 -11.37 -29.83 -19.67
CA ASP A 112 -12.61 -30.57 -19.39
C ASP A 112 -13.86 -29.66 -19.24
N GLY A 113 -13.72 -28.35 -19.49
CA GLY A 113 -14.81 -27.38 -19.36
C GLY A 113 -15.11 -26.97 -17.92
N ALA A 114 -14.32 -27.42 -16.94
CA ALA A 114 -14.35 -26.92 -15.57
C ALA A 114 -13.66 -25.55 -15.49
N VAL A 115 -14.26 -24.61 -14.76
CA VAL A 115 -13.65 -23.31 -14.48
C VAL A 115 -12.99 -23.39 -13.11
N GLU A 116 -11.67 -23.33 -13.08
CA GLU A 116 -10.91 -23.22 -11.85
C GLU A 116 -10.98 -21.76 -11.36
N VAL A 117 -11.41 -21.57 -10.11
CA VAL A 117 -11.58 -20.26 -9.48
C VAL A 117 -10.54 -20.09 -8.38
N ALA A 118 -9.51 -19.29 -8.63
CA ALA A 118 -8.48 -18.98 -7.64
C ALA A 118 -8.64 -17.56 -7.07
N LEU A 119 -8.52 -17.42 -5.75
CA LEU A 119 -8.39 -16.11 -5.10
C LEU A 119 -6.93 -15.66 -5.22
N VAL A 120 -6.67 -14.53 -5.88
CA VAL A 120 -5.34 -13.96 -6.07
C VAL A 120 -5.28 -12.62 -5.34
N ASP A 121 -4.35 -12.45 -4.40
CA ASP A 121 -4.13 -11.14 -3.81
C ASP A 121 -3.54 -10.18 -4.86
N ALA A 122 -4.27 -9.15 -5.24
CA ALA A 122 -3.82 -8.21 -6.27
C ALA A 122 -2.74 -7.22 -5.81
N ALA A 123 -2.31 -7.34 -4.55
CA ALA A 123 -1.19 -6.60 -4.00
C ALA A 123 0.17 -7.22 -4.38
N VAL A 124 0.19 -8.36 -5.06
CA VAL A 124 1.43 -8.93 -5.59
C VAL A 124 1.75 -8.18 -6.87
N HIS A 125 2.68 -7.24 -6.77
CA HIS A 125 3.43 -6.72 -7.90
C HIS A 125 3.69 -7.85 -8.90
N THR A 126 3.37 -7.65 -10.18
CA THR A 126 3.84 -8.51 -11.27
C THR A 126 5.36 -8.37 -11.37
N GLU A 127 6.07 -8.86 -10.36
CA GLU A 127 7.49 -9.13 -10.46
C GLU A 127 7.61 -10.45 -11.21
N GLN A 128 8.44 -10.43 -12.24
CA GLN A 128 8.76 -11.58 -13.06
C GLN A 128 9.08 -12.77 -12.14
N CYS A 129 8.28 -13.83 -12.29
CA CYS A 129 8.41 -15.04 -11.50
C CYS A 129 9.65 -15.80 -11.96
N GLU A 130 10.76 -15.62 -11.25
CA GLU A 130 11.95 -16.42 -11.41
C GLU A 130 12.25 -17.23 -10.14
N LEU A 131 12.41 -18.55 -10.33
CA LEU A 131 12.96 -19.46 -9.32
C LEU A 131 14.33 -18.97 -8.82
N PRO A 132 14.62 -19.06 -7.51
CA PRO A 132 15.95 -18.77 -6.99
C PRO A 132 17.02 -19.61 -7.67
N GLN A 133 18.21 -19.04 -7.92
CA GLN A 133 19.31 -19.73 -8.62
C GLN A 133 19.65 -21.08 -7.99
N LYS A 134 19.67 -21.15 -6.66
CA LYS A 134 19.91 -22.40 -5.90
C LYS A 134 18.89 -23.51 -6.21
N VAL A 135 17.66 -23.14 -6.56
CA VAL A 135 16.60 -24.09 -6.94
C VAL A 135 16.74 -24.48 -8.41
N LYS A 136 17.10 -23.53 -9.29
CA LYS A 136 17.45 -23.79 -10.71
C LYS A 136 18.64 -24.74 -10.85
N ASP A 137 19.59 -24.71 -9.91
CA ASP A 137 20.75 -25.61 -9.89
C ASP A 137 20.38 -27.08 -9.60
N LEU A 138 19.25 -27.33 -8.93
CA LEU A 138 18.77 -28.68 -8.67
C LEU A 138 18.30 -29.40 -9.94
N THR A 139 17.82 -28.63 -10.91
CA THR A 139 17.38 -29.12 -12.22
C THR A 139 18.52 -29.38 -13.21
N ASN A 140 19.75 -28.94 -12.93
CA ASN A 140 20.89 -29.07 -13.85
C ASN A 140 21.83 -30.25 -13.51
N ARG A 141 21.34 -31.29 -12.83
CA ARG A 141 22.17 -32.46 -12.47
C ARG A 141 22.18 -33.51 -13.59
N PRO A 142 23.36 -34.11 -13.88
CA PRO A 142 23.50 -35.09 -14.95
C PRO A 142 22.72 -36.39 -14.72
N ASP A 143 22.33 -36.67 -13.48
CA ASP A 143 21.69 -37.92 -13.06
C ASP A 143 20.16 -37.93 -13.28
N LEU A 144 19.57 -36.84 -13.80
CA LEU A 144 18.12 -36.60 -13.83
C LEU A 144 17.50 -36.60 -15.24
N SER A 145 18.20 -37.03 -16.30
CA SER A 145 17.81 -36.72 -17.70
C SER A 145 16.37 -37.06 -18.10
N GLU A 146 15.77 -38.14 -17.59
CA GLU A 146 14.38 -38.50 -17.88
C GLU A 146 13.37 -37.77 -16.99
N ALA A 147 13.71 -37.52 -15.72
CA ALA A 147 12.86 -36.86 -14.74
C ALA A 147 13.05 -35.33 -14.67
N GLN A 148 13.98 -34.78 -15.44
CA GLN A 148 14.36 -33.37 -15.40
C GLN A 148 13.20 -32.45 -15.79
N GLN A 149 12.43 -32.84 -16.81
CA GLN A 149 11.28 -32.07 -17.28
C GLN A 149 10.14 -32.07 -16.25
N GLU A 150 9.86 -33.22 -15.63
CA GLU A 150 8.85 -33.34 -14.57
C GLU A 150 9.24 -32.54 -13.32
N LEU A 151 10.53 -32.59 -12.94
CA LEU A 151 11.05 -31.81 -11.82
C LEU A 151 10.99 -30.30 -12.10
N CYS A 152 11.36 -29.86 -13.30
CA CYS A 152 11.22 -28.46 -13.73
C CYS A 152 9.75 -28.01 -13.63
N ALA A 153 8.83 -28.82 -14.16
CA ALA A 153 7.40 -28.51 -14.11
C ALA A 153 6.87 -28.43 -12.67
N LEU A 154 7.33 -29.34 -11.79
CA LEU A 154 6.96 -29.34 -10.37
C LEU A 154 7.49 -28.12 -9.63
N LEU A 155 8.76 -27.76 -9.84
CA LEU A 155 9.37 -26.60 -9.18
C LEU A 155 8.75 -25.28 -9.66
N GLN A 156 8.41 -25.18 -10.96
CA GLN A 156 7.67 -24.05 -11.50
C GLN A 156 6.25 -23.98 -10.93
N LYS A 157 5.56 -25.13 -10.83
CA LYS A 157 4.21 -25.22 -10.23
C LYS A 157 4.17 -24.70 -8.80
N TRP A 158 5.21 -24.98 -8.02
CA TRP A 158 5.32 -24.57 -6.61
C TRP A 158 6.29 -23.41 -6.40
N GLU A 159 6.58 -22.59 -7.42
CA GLU A 159 7.56 -21.50 -7.32
C GLU A 159 7.27 -20.58 -6.12
N LYS A 160 5.98 -20.28 -5.89
CA LYS A 160 5.50 -19.39 -4.82
C LYS A 160 5.80 -19.88 -3.39
N VAL A 161 6.21 -21.13 -3.22
CA VAL A 161 6.55 -21.70 -1.90
C VAL A 161 7.98 -21.36 -1.51
N PHE A 162 8.85 -21.08 -2.49
CA PHE A 162 10.25 -20.79 -2.24
C PHE A 162 10.46 -19.31 -1.95
N ALA A 163 11.13 -19.02 -0.83
CA ALA A 163 11.59 -17.68 -0.53
C ALA A 163 12.56 -17.20 -1.61
N LYS A 164 12.25 -16.05 -2.23
CA LYS A 164 13.13 -15.43 -3.25
C LYS A 164 14.31 -14.69 -2.61
N HIS A 165 14.09 -14.13 -1.42
CA HIS A 165 15.07 -13.39 -0.64
C HIS A 165 14.81 -13.54 0.86
N ASP A 166 15.77 -13.16 1.70
CA ASP A 166 15.67 -13.26 3.16
C ASP A 166 14.50 -12.46 3.77
N GLU A 167 13.95 -11.51 3.01
CA GLU A 167 12.82 -10.67 3.42
C GLU A 167 11.47 -11.16 2.86
N ASP A 168 11.42 -12.38 2.30
CA ASP A 168 10.22 -12.98 1.72
C ASP A 168 9.40 -13.64 2.84
N PHE A 169 8.82 -12.79 3.68
CA PHE A 169 8.07 -13.22 4.85
C PHE A 169 6.71 -13.78 4.41
N GLY A 170 6.56 -15.10 4.45
CA GLY A 170 5.27 -15.75 4.24
C GLY A 170 4.26 -15.43 5.35
N GLN A 171 2.97 -15.40 4.99
CA GLN A 171 1.86 -15.31 5.95
C GLN A 171 0.95 -16.53 5.78
N THR A 172 0.49 -17.11 6.89
CA THR A 172 -0.55 -18.14 6.90
C THR A 172 -1.70 -17.75 7.82
N GLU A 173 -2.93 -17.94 7.38
CA GLU A 173 -4.13 -17.78 8.21
C GLU A 173 -4.49 -19.07 8.97
N ALA A 174 -3.88 -20.20 8.59
CA ALA A 174 -4.25 -21.53 9.10
C ALA A 174 -3.95 -21.72 10.59
N VAL A 175 -2.90 -21.07 11.10
CA VAL A 175 -2.49 -21.18 12.50
C VAL A 175 -2.21 -19.79 13.06
N LYS A 176 -2.92 -19.43 14.14
CA LYS A 176 -2.63 -18.24 14.93
C LYS A 176 -1.92 -18.67 16.20
N HIS A 177 -0.66 -18.28 16.35
CA HIS A 177 0.09 -18.59 17.56
C HIS A 177 -0.36 -17.69 18.72
N GLN A 178 -0.73 -18.30 19.84
CA GLN A 178 -1.04 -17.58 21.08
C GLN A 178 0.09 -17.78 22.08
N ILE A 179 0.74 -16.69 22.48
CA ILE A 179 1.75 -16.72 23.54
C ILE A 179 1.02 -16.74 24.88
N HIS A 180 0.99 -17.90 25.53
CA HIS A 180 0.38 -18.07 26.85
C HIS A 180 1.29 -17.50 27.94
N THR A 181 1.08 -16.25 28.33
CA THR A 181 1.85 -15.60 29.41
C THR A 181 1.41 -16.01 30.83
N GLY A 182 0.39 -16.86 30.96
CA GLY A 182 -0.16 -17.28 32.26
C GLY A 182 -0.55 -16.08 33.12
N GLY A 183 -0.04 -16.03 34.36
CA GLY A 183 -0.20 -14.92 35.29
C GLY A 183 0.96 -13.91 35.30
N ALA A 184 1.91 -14.00 34.38
CA ALA A 184 3.05 -13.09 34.34
C ALA A 184 2.59 -11.67 33.97
N ALA A 185 2.86 -10.70 34.84
CA ALA A 185 2.59 -9.30 34.57
C ALA A 185 3.49 -8.80 33.41
N PRO A 186 3.00 -7.90 32.54
CA PRO A 186 3.81 -7.30 31.50
C PRO A 186 5.07 -6.63 32.07
N ILE A 187 6.23 -6.99 31.54
CA ILE A 187 7.51 -6.38 31.93
C ILE A 187 7.86 -5.22 31.00
N ARG A 188 8.40 -4.15 31.58
CA ARG A 188 8.98 -3.02 30.82
C ARG A 188 10.46 -2.92 31.18
N GLU A 189 11.30 -3.46 30.32
CA GLU A 189 12.75 -3.32 30.45
C GLU A 189 13.23 -1.97 29.91
N ARG A 190 14.32 -1.45 30.48
CA ARG A 190 15.00 -0.27 29.94
C ARG A 190 15.65 -0.67 28.61
N TYR A 191 15.42 0.15 27.59
CA TYR A 191 16.14 0.01 26.33
C TYR A 191 17.65 0.14 26.58
N ARG A 192 18.42 -0.80 26.06
CA ARG A 192 19.88 -0.80 26.15
C ARG A 192 20.40 0.18 25.10
N PRO A 193 21.11 1.27 25.47
CA PRO A 193 21.61 2.22 24.50
C PRO A 193 22.49 1.50 23.48
N LEU A 194 22.19 1.68 22.19
CA LEU A 194 23.11 1.27 21.13
C LEU A 194 24.27 2.27 21.05
N PRO A 195 25.46 1.87 20.60
CA PRO A 195 26.52 2.83 20.29
C PRO A 195 26.08 3.82 19.19
N PRO A 196 26.46 5.11 19.25
CA PRO A 196 26.07 6.15 18.27
C PRO A 196 26.31 5.78 16.80
N LEU A 197 27.38 5.05 16.51
CA LEU A 197 27.75 4.57 15.16
C LEU A 197 26.78 3.53 14.60
N MET A 198 26.01 2.82 15.44
CA MET A 198 25.06 1.79 15.01
C MET A 198 23.63 2.30 14.83
N TYR A 199 23.31 3.51 15.31
CA TYR A 199 21.92 3.99 15.37
C TYR A 199 21.32 4.33 14.02
N ARG A 200 22.05 5.03 13.15
CA ARG A 200 21.43 5.68 11.99
C ARG A 200 21.40 4.80 10.76
N GLU A 201 22.51 4.16 10.42
CA GLU A 201 22.58 3.43 9.15
C GLU A 201 21.92 2.05 9.23
N HIS A 202 22.04 1.38 10.38
CA HIS A 202 21.52 0.02 10.53
C HIS A 202 20.07 -0.05 11.02
N LEU A 203 19.67 0.75 12.03
CA LEU A 203 18.30 0.65 12.55
C LEU A 203 17.27 1.24 11.61
N ASP A 204 17.53 2.42 11.03
CA ASP A 204 16.57 3.02 10.10
C ASP A 204 16.37 2.11 8.89
N GLY A 205 17.45 1.52 8.36
CA GLY A 205 17.37 0.54 7.30
C GLY A 205 16.57 -0.71 7.68
N VAL A 206 16.84 -1.32 8.83
CA VAL A 206 16.12 -2.52 9.29
C VAL A 206 14.65 -2.22 9.54
N LEU A 207 14.34 -1.13 10.23
CA LEU A 207 12.97 -0.73 10.56
C LEU A 207 12.18 -0.36 9.32
N GLN A 208 12.83 0.29 8.34
CA GLN A 208 12.20 0.62 7.06
C GLN A 208 11.90 -0.63 6.25
N ARG A 209 12.80 -1.63 6.24
CA ARG A 209 12.55 -2.92 5.58
C ARG A 209 11.43 -3.70 6.24
N MET A 210 11.41 -3.77 7.58
CA MET A 210 10.28 -4.36 8.32
C MET A 210 8.96 -3.66 8.01
N TRP A 211 8.97 -2.32 7.96
CA TRP A 211 7.79 -1.53 7.63
C TRP A 211 7.26 -1.79 6.22
N GLN A 212 8.16 -1.86 5.23
CA GLN A 212 7.81 -2.16 3.84
C GLN A 212 7.11 -3.51 3.69
N HIS A 213 7.51 -4.50 4.49
CA HIS A 213 6.93 -5.84 4.48
C HIS A 213 5.76 -6.01 5.48
N GLY A 214 5.15 -4.91 5.92
CA GLY A 214 3.93 -4.94 6.74
C GLY A 214 4.13 -5.35 8.21
N LEU A 215 5.36 -5.53 8.66
CA LEU A 215 5.70 -5.74 10.07
C LEU A 215 5.62 -4.39 10.80
N LYS A 216 4.50 -4.17 11.48
CA LYS A 216 4.21 -2.89 12.14
C LYS A 216 4.61 -2.91 13.60
N LEU A 217 5.43 -1.94 14.00
CA LEU A 217 5.56 -1.56 15.40
C LEU A 217 4.29 -0.85 15.85
N ARG A 218 3.72 -1.24 16.99
CA ARG A 218 2.63 -0.48 17.61
C ARG A 218 3.21 0.80 18.21
N LEU A 219 3.13 1.90 17.46
CA LEU A 219 3.65 3.21 17.86
C LEU A 219 3.11 3.69 19.20
N ASP A 220 1.87 3.34 19.57
CA ASP A 220 1.30 3.64 20.89
C ASP A 220 2.10 3.04 22.06
N LYS A 221 2.87 1.98 21.78
CA LYS A 221 3.78 1.32 22.73
C LYS A 221 5.24 1.76 22.57
N CYS A 222 5.58 2.49 21.51
CA CYS A 222 6.94 2.95 21.20
C CYS A 222 7.07 4.45 21.54
N LYS A 223 7.49 4.75 22.77
CA LYS A 223 7.82 6.13 23.20
C LYS A 223 9.31 6.42 22.97
N LEU A 224 9.67 6.72 21.73
CA LEU A 224 11.06 6.99 21.32
C LEU A 224 11.42 8.48 21.51
N LEU A 225 12.71 8.76 21.73
CA LEU A 225 13.29 10.11 21.77
C LEU A 225 12.61 11.10 22.74
N GLN A 226 12.07 10.60 23.86
CA GLN A 226 11.48 11.47 24.89
C GLN A 226 12.57 12.02 25.81
N HIS A 227 12.59 13.34 25.98
CA HIS A 227 13.48 14.02 26.93
C HIS A 227 13.13 13.70 28.40
N GLU A 228 11.90 13.23 28.65
CA GLU A 228 11.39 12.86 29.97
C GLU A 228 10.49 11.62 29.85
N VAL A 229 10.67 10.63 30.74
CA VAL A 229 9.92 9.37 30.71
C VAL A 229 9.41 9.00 32.09
N LYS A 230 8.11 8.67 32.19
CA LYS A 230 7.54 8.13 33.43
C LYS A 230 8.00 6.68 33.66
N PHE A 231 8.68 6.44 34.78
CA PHE A 231 9.24 5.15 35.20
C PHE A 231 8.91 4.89 36.68
N LEU A 232 8.19 3.80 36.97
CA LEU A 232 7.79 3.40 38.33
C LEU A 232 7.15 4.51 39.18
N GLY A 233 6.37 5.39 38.55
CA GLY A 233 5.71 6.51 39.23
C GLY A 233 6.47 7.83 39.23
N HIS A 234 7.76 7.81 38.86
CA HIS A 234 8.62 9.00 38.80
C HIS A 234 8.83 9.47 37.36
N MET A 235 9.02 10.78 37.17
CA MET A 235 9.42 11.36 35.89
C MET A 235 10.95 11.39 35.85
N VAL A 236 11.56 10.71 34.88
CA VAL A 236 13.02 10.64 34.70
C VAL A 236 13.39 11.49 33.49
N ASP A 237 14.25 12.48 33.69
CA ASP A 237 14.76 13.37 32.63
C ASP A 237 16.28 13.19 32.42
N GLN A 238 16.89 14.03 31.58
CA GLN A 238 18.33 14.03 31.31
C GLN A 238 19.23 14.36 32.52
N ARG A 239 18.65 14.80 33.65
CA ARG A 239 19.35 15.15 34.90
C ARG A 239 19.21 14.07 35.98
N GLY A 240 18.44 13.01 35.70
CA GLY A 240 18.28 11.83 36.57
C GLY A 240 16.91 11.76 37.24
#